data_AF-A0A1V4RYF3-F1
#
_entry.id   AF-A0A1V4RYF3-F1
#
_cell.length_a   1.000
_cell.length_b   1.000
_cell.length_c   1.000
_cell.angle_alpha   90.00
_cell.angle_beta   90.00
_cell.angle_gamma   90.00
#
_symmetry.space_group_name_H-M   'P 1'
#
loop_
_entity.id
_entity.type
_entity.pdbx_description
1 polymer ?
#
loop_
_entity_poly.entity_id
_entity_poly.type
_entity_poly.pdbx_seq_one_letter_code
_entity_poly.pdbx_strand_id
1 'polypeptide(L)'
;MNAMKQICPNCEKITDVQHIKTDEEITVKGERINVPVEYFKCMECGDEFDDPESKHDPLAFAYKEYRRRHGMMQPKEIRALRQRYGLTQKELCKLLGWGEITLSRYENGALQDDTHNTILQMIKDPRNLLGLVELQGDFLAEEKKNRLIGLLENAVEETHSFPSIYSEHFGKYGPDILSGFKELNVNKLFQAIIFFCVDGVLKTKLCKLLFYADFKHYRNNASSITGVRYVHLKPGPVPDRYGYYFATLENEEKAISVDEVNYGEYTGEMYHADIKPDLSPFSNFFKFRDKNIN
;
A
#
# COMPACT_ATOMS: atom_id res chain seq x y z
N MET A 1 -11.22 11.79 -45.73
CA MET A 1 -12.28 10.86 -45.30
C MET A 1 -11.81 9.47 -45.69
N ASN A 2 -11.32 8.68 -44.73
CA ASN A 2 -10.97 7.29 -45.00
C ASN A 2 -12.26 6.49 -45.01
N ALA A 3 -12.83 6.27 -46.20
CA ALA A 3 -13.92 5.32 -46.38
C ALA A 3 -13.34 3.91 -46.17
N MET A 4 -13.67 3.29 -45.04
CA MET A 4 -13.40 1.87 -44.82
C MET A 4 -14.53 1.07 -45.47
N LYS A 5 -14.17 0.03 -46.21
CA LYS A 5 -15.14 -0.90 -46.80
C LYS A 5 -15.34 -2.07 -45.85
N GLN A 6 -16.57 -2.23 -45.37
CA GLN A 6 -16.98 -3.30 -44.46
C GLN A 6 -18.22 -4.00 -45.03
N ILE A 7 -18.42 -5.27 -44.67
CA ILE A 7 -19.64 -6.00 -44.99
C ILE A 7 -20.71 -5.53 -44.01
N CYS A 8 -21.79 -4.93 -44.51
CA CYS A 8 -22.92 -4.57 -43.66
C CYS A 8 -23.74 -5.83 -43.34
N PRO A 9 -23.98 -6.15 -42.05
CA PRO A 9 -24.74 -7.34 -41.65
C PRO A 9 -26.20 -7.34 -42.12
N ASN A 10 -26.77 -6.16 -42.43
CA ASN A 10 -28.18 -6.03 -42.82
C ASN A 10 -28.38 -6.11 -44.34
N CYS A 11 -27.57 -5.41 -45.13
CA CYS A 11 -27.71 -5.42 -46.59
C CYS A 11 -26.82 -6.46 -47.29
N GLU A 12 -25.98 -7.17 -46.53
CA GLU A 12 -25.05 -8.22 -46.97
C GLU A 12 -24.09 -7.79 -48.11
N LYS A 13 -23.87 -6.48 -48.27
CA LYS A 13 -23.01 -5.90 -49.30
C LYS A 13 -21.77 -5.26 -48.67
N ILE A 14 -20.68 -5.27 -49.43
CA ILE A 14 -19.49 -4.48 -49.12
C ILE A 14 -19.81 -3.02 -49.43
N THR A 15 -19.85 -2.18 -48.39
CA THR A 15 -20.24 -0.78 -48.50
C THR A 15 -19.22 0.11 -47.81
N ASP A 16 -19.18 1.38 -48.20
CA ASP A 16 -18.44 2.39 -47.45
C ASP A 16 -19.19 2.65 -46.14
N VAL A 17 -18.48 2.53 -45.01
CA VAL A 17 -19.04 2.77 -43.68
C VAL A 17 -18.49 4.05 -43.06
N GLN A 18 -19.32 4.75 -42.29
CA GLN A 18 -18.92 5.88 -41.47
C GLN A 18 -18.72 5.43 -40.02
N HIS A 19 -17.56 5.75 -39.44
CA HIS A 19 -17.29 5.50 -38.03
C HIS A 19 -17.89 6.61 -37.16
N ILE A 20 -18.77 6.25 -36.23
CA ILE A 20 -19.47 7.16 -35.33
C ILE A 20 -19.00 6.87 -33.91
N LYS A 21 -18.58 7.90 -33.18
CA LYS A 21 -18.32 7.84 -31.74
C LYS A 21 -19.41 8.62 -31.02
N THR A 22 -20.13 7.97 -30.11
CA THR A 22 -21.18 8.60 -29.30
C THR A 22 -21.06 8.11 -27.85
N ASP A 23 -21.74 8.78 -26.93
CA ASP A 23 -21.89 8.30 -25.56
C ASP A 23 -23.28 7.66 -25.40
N GLU A 24 -23.32 6.44 -24.86
CA GLU A 24 -24.55 5.77 -24.46
C GLU A 24 -24.73 5.80 -22.93
N GLU A 25 -25.96 6.05 -22.48
CA GLU A 25 -26.29 6.04 -21.06
C GLU A 25 -26.70 4.63 -20.61
N ILE A 26 -25.81 3.95 -19.88
CA ILE A 26 -26.09 2.64 -19.29
C ILE A 26 -26.46 2.82 -17.82
N THR A 27 -27.59 2.24 -17.41
CA THR A 27 -28.04 2.27 -16.00
C THR A 27 -27.51 1.05 -15.24
N VAL A 28 -26.70 1.27 -14.21
CA VAL A 28 -26.15 0.24 -13.32
C VAL A 28 -26.63 0.48 -11.89
N LYS A 29 -27.40 -0.46 -11.32
CA LYS A 29 -28.01 -0.34 -9.97
C LYS A 29 -28.75 1.00 -9.75
N GLY A 30 -29.36 1.56 -10.79
CA GLY A 30 -30.10 2.84 -10.74
C GLY A 30 -29.25 4.09 -10.96
N GLU A 31 -27.92 3.97 -11.11
CA GLU A 31 -27.03 5.07 -11.48
C GLU A 31 -26.78 5.08 -13.00
N ARG A 32 -26.82 6.26 -13.60
CA ARG A 32 -26.58 6.47 -15.04
C ARG A 32 -25.09 6.69 -15.30
N ILE A 33 -24.54 5.90 -16.20
CA ILE A 33 -23.12 5.96 -16.58
C ILE A 33 -23.04 6.17 -18.09
N ASN A 34 -22.40 7.27 -18.49
CA ASN A 34 -22.12 7.54 -19.89
C ASN A 34 -20.91 6.70 -20.32
N VAL A 35 -21.12 5.87 -21.33
CA VAL A 35 -20.12 4.98 -21.89
C VAL A 35 -19.82 5.42 -23.32
N PRO A 36 -18.56 5.71 -23.66
CA PRO A 36 -18.19 5.99 -25.04
C PRO A 36 -18.31 4.70 -25.85
N VAL A 37 -19.13 4.74 -26.89
CA VAL A 37 -19.39 3.63 -27.80
C VAL A 37 -19.05 4.03 -29.23
N GLU A 38 -18.60 3.06 -30.02
CA GLU A 38 -18.17 3.25 -31.39
C GLU A 38 -18.96 2.31 -32.30
N TYR A 39 -19.70 2.87 -33.26
CA TYR A 39 -20.51 2.13 -34.22
C TYR A 39 -20.09 2.45 -35.65
N PHE A 40 -20.42 1.55 -36.58
CA PHE A 40 -20.38 1.81 -38.00
C PHE A 40 -21.78 2.07 -38.55
N LYS A 41 -21.89 3.10 -39.38
CA LYS A 41 -23.09 3.39 -40.15
C LYS A 41 -22.88 3.07 -41.62
N CYS A 42 -23.75 2.25 -42.19
CA CYS A 42 -23.75 1.91 -43.61
C CYS A 42 -24.23 3.09 -44.45
N MET A 43 -23.46 3.52 -45.45
CA MET A 43 -23.86 4.63 -46.34
C MET A 43 -24.93 4.26 -47.37
N GLU A 44 -25.21 2.97 -47.56
CA GLU A 44 -26.21 2.46 -48.52
C GLU A 44 -27.59 2.25 -47.88
N CYS A 45 -27.65 1.55 -46.74
CA CYS A 45 -28.93 1.28 -46.06
C CYS A 45 -29.19 2.18 -44.84
N GLY A 46 -28.20 2.94 -44.38
CA GLY A 46 -28.32 3.84 -43.22
C GLY A 46 -28.28 3.14 -41.86
N ASP A 47 -28.10 1.81 -41.83
CA ASP A 47 -28.16 1.01 -40.62
C ASP A 47 -26.87 1.11 -39.79
N GLU A 48 -27.01 1.02 -38.46
CA GLU A 48 -25.93 1.18 -37.48
C GLU A 48 -25.61 -0.18 -36.85
N PHE A 49 -24.34 -0.57 -36.86
CA PHE A 49 -23.89 -1.87 -36.34
C PHE A 49 -22.56 -1.76 -35.61
N ASP A 50 -22.34 -2.66 -34.64
CA ASP A 50 -21.11 -2.75 -33.87
C ASP A 50 -19.91 -3.10 -34.74
N ASP A 51 -18.75 -2.54 -34.43
CA ASP A 51 -17.48 -2.99 -35.00
C ASP A 51 -17.17 -4.43 -34.53
N PRO A 52 -17.13 -5.43 -35.43
CA PRO A 52 -16.83 -6.82 -35.04
C PRO A 52 -15.43 -7.01 -34.48
N GLU A 53 -14.49 -6.09 -34.78
CA GLU A 53 -13.13 -6.10 -34.22
C GLU A 53 -13.03 -5.33 -32.89
N SER A 54 -14.08 -4.60 -32.51
CA SER A 54 -14.10 -3.87 -31.24
C SER A 54 -14.05 -4.85 -30.08
N LYS A 55 -12.99 -4.71 -29.28
CA LYS A 55 -12.86 -5.38 -27.97
C LYS A 55 -13.52 -4.57 -26.85
N HIS A 56 -14.24 -3.50 -27.20
CA HIS A 56 -14.89 -2.62 -26.24
C HIS A 56 -16.27 -3.18 -25.88
N ASP A 57 -16.39 -3.75 -24.69
CA ASP A 57 -17.69 -4.11 -24.11
C ASP A 57 -18.23 -2.91 -23.30
N PRO A 58 -19.30 -2.24 -23.77
CA PRO A 58 -19.85 -1.06 -23.10
C PRO A 58 -20.33 -1.37 -21.67
N LEU A 59 -20.86 -2.57 -21.44
CA LEU A 59 -21.34 -2.99 -20.12
C LEU A 59 -20.15 -3.22 -19.17
N ALA A 60 -19.08 -3.83 -19.65
CA ALA A 60 -17.86 -3.98 -18.85
C ALA A 60 -17.25 -2.62 -18.48
N PHE A 61 -17.31 -1.64 -19.37
CA PHE A 61 -16.90 -0.26 -19.08
C PHE A 61 -17.80 0.37 -18.00
N ALA A 62 -19.12 0.26 -18.15
CA ALA A 62 -20.07 0.77 -17.17
C ALA A 62 -19.81 0.17 -15.78
N TYR A 63 -19.62 -1.14 -15.68
CA TYR A 63 -19.31 -1.80 -14.40
C TYR A 63 -17.95 -1.39 -13.83
N LYS A 64 -16.92 -1.19 -14.68
CA LYS A 64 -15.62 -0.71 -14.23
C LYS A 64 -15.73 0.67 -13.59
N GLU A 65 -16.47 1.57 -14.24
CA GLU A 65 -16.70 2.93 -13.77
C GLU A 65 -17.57 2.96 -12.52
N TYR A 66 -18.65 2.15 -12.46
CA TYR A 66 -19.45 1.97 -11.26
C TYR A 66 -18.58 1.55 -10.06
N ARG A 67 -17.76 0.51 -10.24
CA ARG A 67 -16.85 0.05 -9.18
C ARG A 67 -15.88 1.15 -8.72
N ARG A 68 -15.37 1.96 -9.64
CA ARG A 68 -14.48 3.09 -9.32
C ARG A 68 -15.18 4.13 -8.45
N ARG A 69 -16.42 4.50 -8.79
CA ARG A 69 -17.22 5.48 -8.04
C ARG A 69 -17.57 5.00 -6.63
N HIS A 70 -17.87 3.71 -6.48
CA HIS A 70 -18.27 3.09 -5.22
C HIS A 70 -17.12 2.45 -4.42
N GLY A 71 -15.87 2.65 -4.83
CA GLY A 71 -14.70 2.09 -4.13
C GLY A 71 -14.68 0.55 -4.09
N MET A 72 -15.26 -0.09 -5.09
CA MET A 72 -15.39 -1.55 -5.17
C MET A 72 -14.18 -2.19 -5.84
N MET A 73 -13.82 -3.40 -5.42
CA MET A 73 -12.70 -4.13 -6.00
C MET A 73 -12.96 -4.51 -7.45
N GLN A 74 -11.99 -4.24 -8.32
CA GLN A 74 -12.01 -4.65 -9.72
C GLN A 74 -11.72 -6.15 -9.85
N PRO A 75 -12.23 -6.82 -10.91
CA PRO A 75 -12.01 -8.25 -11.13
C PRO A 75 -10.53 -8.68 -11.07
N LYS A 76 -9.64 -7.83 -11.62
CA LYS A 76 -8.19 -8.07 -11.60
C LYS A 76 -7.60 -7.99 -10.19
N GLU A 77 -8.10 -7.10 -9.34
CA GLU A 77 -7.66 -6.95 -7.96
C GLU A 77 -8.09 -8.15 -7.11
N ILE A 78 -9.33 -8.62 -7.31
CA ILE A 78 -9.84 -9.85 -6.66
C ILE A 78 -8.95 -11.04 -7.01
N ARG A 79 -8.67 -11.22 -8.31
CA ARG A 79 -7.82 -12.31 -8.78
C ARG A 79 -6.40 -12.21 -8.26
N ALA A 80 -5.81 -11.01 -8.25
CA ALA A 80 -4.47 -10.78 -7.75
C ALA A 80 -4.36 -11.07 -6.24
N LEU A 81 -5.33 -10.62 -5.44
CA LEU A 81 -5.40 -10.90 -4.00
C LEU A 81 -5.42 -12.41 -3.75
N ARG A 82 -6.30 -13.14 -4.44
CA ARG A 82 -6.40 -14.59 -4.30
C ARG A 82 -5.11 -15.31 -4.72
N GLN A 83 -4.53 -14.92 -5.86
CA GLN A 83 -3.33 -15.55 -6.39
C GLN A 83 -2.09 -15.26 -5.54
N ARG A 84 -2.00 -14.07 -4.92
CA ARG A 84 -0.91 -13.70 -4.00
C ARG A 84 -0.76 -14.72 -2.86
N TYR A 85 -1.87 -15.24 -2.36
CA TYR A 85 -1.89 -16.23 -1.27
C TYR A 85 -2.05 -17.68 -1.74
N GLY A 86 -1.95 -17.95 -3.04
CA GLY A 86 -2.01 -19.33 -3.57
C GLY A 86 -3.36 -20.03 -3.41
N LEU A 87 -4.44 -19.26 -3.24
CA LEU A 87 -5.79 -19.79 -3.08
C LEU A 87 -6.43 -20.07 -4.46
N THR A 88 -7.18 -21.16 -4.55
CA THR A 88 -8.08 -21.41 -5.69
C THR A 88 -9.41 -20.68 -5.50
N GLN A 89 -10.20 -20.53 -6.57
CA GLN A 89 -11.50 -19.88 -6.47
C GLN A 89 -12.42 -20.61 -5.48
N LYS A 90 -12.39 -21.96 -5.48
CA LYS A 90 -13.18 -22.79 -4.57
C LYS A 90 -12.76 -22.63 -3.11
N GLU A 91 -11.46 -22.61 -2.85
CA GLU A 91 -10.93 -22.44 -1.48
C GLU A 91 -11.29 -21.08 -0.91
N LEU A 92 -11.12 -20.00 -1.68
CA LEU A 92 -11.50 -18.67 -1.22
C LEU A 92 -13.02 -18.54 -1.03
N CYS A 93 -13.85 -19.06 -1.95
CA CYS A 93 -15.30 -19.10 -1.73
C CYS A 93 -15.64 -19.81 -0.42
N LYS A 94 -15.00 -20.95 -0.13
CA LYS A 94 -15.28 -21.73 1.08
C LYS A 94 -14.84 -21.00 2.35
N LEU A 95 -13.69 -20.32 2.34
CA LEU A 95 -13.24 -19.45 3.45
C LEU A 95 -14.17 -18.25 3.69
N LEU A 96 -14.84 -17.76 2.65
CA LEU A 96 -15.77 -16.64 2.75
C LEU A 96 -17.22 -17.07 3.00
N GLY A 97 -17.50 -18.37 3.01
CA GLY A 97 -18.87 -18.90 3.09
C GLY A 97 -19.74 -18.62 1.86
N TRP A 98 -19.12 -18.42 0.69
CA TRP A 98 -19.80 -18.13 -0.57
C TRP A 98 -20.05 -19.39 -1.40
N GLY A 99 -21.04 -19.33 -2.28
CA GLY A 99 -21.26 -20.38 -3.29
C GLY A 99 -20.06 -20.53 -4.25
N GLU A 100 -19.79 -21.75 -4.70
CA GLU A 100 -18.57 -22.08 -5.48
C GLU A 100 -18.36 -21.21 -6.73
N ILE A 101 -19.44 -20.72 -7.33
CA ILE A 101 -19.42 -19.97 -8.60
C ILE A 101 -19.33 -18.46 -8.37
N THR A 102 -19.63 -17.97 -7.16
CA THR A 102 -19.77 -16.54 -6.86
C THR A 102 -18.49 -15.77 -7.18
N LEU A 103 -17.34 -16.22 -6.69
CA LEU A 103 -16.06 -15.55 -6.93
C LEU A 103 -15.65 -15.60 -8.40
N SER A 104 -15.90 -16.72 -9.09
CA SER A 104 -15.60 -16.85 -10.53
C SER A 104 -16.38 -15.83 -11.36
N ARG A 105 -17.65 -15.56 -11.00
CA ARG A 105 -18.44 -14.51 -11.66
C ARG A 105 -17.79 -13.13 -11.49
N TYR A 106 -17.36 -12.80 -10.28
CA TYR A 106 -16.73 -11.50 -9.99
C TYR A 106 -15.37 -11.34 -10.66
N GLU A 107 -14.53 -12.39 -10.66
CA GLU A 107 -13.25 -12.38 -11.39
C GLU A 107 -13.41 -12.27 -12.91
N ASN A 108 -14.57 -12.67 -13.45
CA ASN A 108 -14.92 -12.55 -14.87
C ASN A 108 -15.70 -11.27 -15.21
N GLY A 109 -15.89 -10.35 -14.25
CA GLY A 109 -16.45 -9.03 -14.53
C GLY A 109 -17.89 -8.79 -14.05
N ALA A 110 -18.59 -9.80 -13.53
CA ALA A 110 -19.92 -9.61 -12.96
C ALA A 110 -19.86 -8.67 -11.76
N LEU A 111 -20.84 -7.77 -11.64
CA LEU A 111 -20.89 -6.81 -10.55
C LEU A 111 -21.18 -7.51 -9.22
N GLN A 112 -20.32 -7.30 -8.22
CA GLN A 112 -20.55 -7.80 -6.88
C GLN A 112 -21.63 -7.02 -6.14
N ASP A 113 -22.30 -7.67 -5.19
CA ASP A 113 -23.14 -6.96 -4.22
C ASP A 113 -22.27 -6.27 -3.15
N ASP A 114 -22.91 -5.41 -2.37
CA ASP A 114 -22.22 -4.52 -1.44
C ASP A 114 -21.68 -5.29 -0.22
N THR A 115 -22.36 -6.36 0.20
CA THR A 115 -21.92 -7.26 1.27
C THR A 115 -20.66 -8.02 0.85
N HIS A 116 -20.67 -8.64 -0.32
CA HIS A 116 -19.53 -9.35 -0.86
C HIS A 116 -18.35 -8.42 -1.11
N ASN A 117 -18.61 -7.19 -1.59
CA ASN A 117 -17.56 -6.18 -1.74
C ASN A 117 -16.94 -5.78 -0.40
N THR A 118 -17.77 -5.61 0.63
CA THR A 118 -17.28 -5.27 1.98
C THR A 118 -16.34 -6.36 2.49
N ILE A 119 -16.74 -7.62 2.38
CA ILE A 119 -15.90 -8.77 2.76
C ILE A 119 -14.59 -8.78 1.97
N LEU A 120 -14.65 -8.58 0.63
CA LEU A 120 -13.45 -8.50 -0.22
C LEU A 120 -12.50 -7.39 0.23
N GLN A 121 -13.03 -6.22 0.59
CA GLN A 121 -12.22 -5.12 1.10
C GLN A 121 -11.60 -5.46 2.46
N MET A 122 -12.32 -6.15 3.35
CA MET A 122 -11.80 -6.55 4.66
C MET A 122 -10.65 -7.53 4.54
N ILE A 123 -10.74 -8.54 3.67
CA ILE A 123 -9.69 -9.55 3.49
C ILE A 123 -8.45 -9.04 2.74
N LYS A 124 -8.44 -7.78 2.30
CA LYS A 124 -7.19 -7.12 1.85
C LYS A 124 -6.21 -6.93 3.01
N ASP A 125 -6.73 -6.78 4.23
CA ASP A 125 -5.93 -6.81 5.43
C ASP A 125 -5.57 -8.28 5.74
N PRO A 126 -4.28 -8.64 5.76
CA PRO A 126 -3.85 -10.02 5.96
C PRO A 126 -4.29 -10.59 7.32
N ARG A 127 -4.53 -9.76 8.34
CA ARG A 127 -5.03 -10.22 9.66
C ARG A 127 -6.43 -10.81 9.55
N ASN A 128 -7.29 -10.18 8.77
CA ASN A 128 -8.66 -10.66 8.57
C ASN A 128 -8.67 -11.98 7.81
N LEU A 129 -7.83 -12.09 6.78
CA LEU A 129 -7.70 -13.34 6.02
C LEU A 129 -7.07 -14.45 6.88
N LEU A 130 -6.07 -14.14 7.72
CA LEU A 130 -5.48 -15.07 8.66
C LEU A 130 -6.53 -15.63 9.63
N GLY A 131 -7.29 -14.75 10.30
CA GLY A 131 -8.35 -15.18 11.20
C GLY A 131 -9.40 -16.06 10.52
N LEU A 132 -9.74 -15.80 9.25
CA LEU A 132 -10.63 -16.68 8.49
C LEU A 132 -10.03 -18.06 8.21
N VAL A 133 -8.74 -18.12 7.88
CA VAL A 133 -8.02 -19.39 7.65
C VAL A 133 -7.92 -20.20 8.94
N GLU A 134 -7.72 -19.55 10.09
CA GLU A 134 -7.70 -20.22 11.39
C GLU A 134 -9.09 -20.78 11.76
N LEU A 135 -10.15 -20.00 11.54
CA LEU A 135 -11.52 -20.37 11.90
C LEU A 135 -12.15 -21.41 10.97
N GLN A 136 -11.86 -21.36 9.67
CA GLN A 136 -12.57 -22.14 8.66
C GLN A 136 -11.65 -22.94 7.73
N GLY A 137 -10.32 -22.87 7.90
CA GLY A 137 -9.35 -23.48 6.98
C GLY A 137 -9.16 -24.99 7.14
N ASP A 138 -9.92 -25.69 7.99
CA ASP A 138 -9.73 -27.14 8.25
C ASP A 138 -10.01 -28.04 7.04
N PHE A 139 -10.67 -27.50 6.01
CA PHE A 139 -10.83 -28.23 4.75
C PHE A 139 -9.58 -28.19 3.86
N LEU A 140 -8.61 -27.32 4.15
CA LEU A 140 -7.34 -27.26 3.44
C LEU A 140 -6.44 -28.38 3.94
N ALA A 141 -5.64 -28.97 3.04
CA ALA A 141 -4.58 -29.89 3.46
C ALA A 141 -3.62 -29.18 4.43
N GLU A 142 -3.20 -29.86 5.50
CA GLU A 142 -2.39 -29.24 6.57
C GLU A 142 -1.14 -28.52 6.04
N GLU A 143 -0.40 -29.14 5.12
CA GLU A 143 0.78 -28.53 4.49
C GLU A 143 0.44 -27.19 3.81
N LYS A 144 -0.70 -27.12 3.11
CA LYS A 144 -1.15 -25.92 2.44
C LYS A 144 -1.65 -24.88 3.44
N LYS A 145 -2.37 -25.30 4.49
CA LYS A 145 -2.85 -24.42 5.57
C LYS A 145 -1.66 -23.76 6.27
N ASN A 146 -0.66 -24.53 6.68
CA ASN A 146 0.54 -24.03 7.36
C ASN A 146 1.34 -23.08 6.47
N ARG A 147 1.51 -23.41 5.18
CA ARG A 147 2.15 -22.51 4.22
C ARG A 147 1.39 -21.19 4.07
N LEU A 148 0.06 -21.24 4.00
CA LEU A 148 -0.78 -20.05 3.88
C LEU A 148 -0.71 -19.18 5.14
N ILE A 149 -0.77 -19.79 6.32
CA ILE A 149 -0.61 -19.11 7.61
C ILE A 149 0.74 -18.39 7.65
N GLY A 150 1.86 -19.07 7.37
CA GLY A 150 3.17 -18.42 7.37
C GLY A 150 3.29 -17.28 6.36
N LEU A 151 2.66 -17.38 5.17
CA LEU A 151 2.62 -16.26 4.21
C LEU A 151 1.81 -15.07 4.74
N LEU A 152 0.72 -15.33 5.46
CA LEU A 152 -0.13 -14.31 6.04
C LEU A 152 0.53 -13.65 7.25
N GLU A 153 1.15 -14.42 8.14
CA GLU A 153 1.92 -13.91 9.29
C GLU A 153 3.04 -12.97 8.82
N ASN A 154 3.85 -13.39 7.85
CA ASN A 154 4.87 -12.51 7.25
C ASN A 154 4.26 -11.23 6.65
N ALA A 155 3.12 -11.35 5.95
CA ALA A 155 2.45 -10.17 5.39
C ALA A 155 1.86 -9.25 6.48
N VAL A 156 1.41 -9.81 7.62
CA VAL A 156 0.97 -9.05 8.79
C VAL A 156 2.17 -8.33 9.40
N GLU A 157 3.30 -9.00 9.61
CA GLU A 157 4.53 -8.39 10.13
C GLU A 157 5.03 -7.25 9.22
N GLU A 158 5.02 -7.43 7.90
CA GLU A 158 5.39 -6.36 6.95
C GLU A 158 4.42 -5.16 7.03
N THR A 159 3.11 -5.43 7.06
CA THR A 159 2.07 -4.38 7.02
C THR A 159 1.93 -3.65 8.36
N HIS A 160 2.10 -4.36 9.47
CA HIS A 160 1.95 -3.87 10.84
C HIS A 160 3.27 -3.81 11.61
N SER A 161 4.40 -3.74 10.89
CA SER A 161 5.69 -3.49 11.51
C SER A 161 5.63 -2.25 12.41
N PHE A 162 6.38 -2.22 13.50
CA PHE A 162 6.42 -1.04 14.35
C PHE A 162 6.72 0.25 13.56
N PRO A 163 7.64 0.27 12.57
CA PRO A 163 7.78 1.42 11.69
C PRO A 163 6.49 1.92 11.05
N SER A 164 5.59 1.04 10.59
CA SER A 164 4.30 1.46 9.99
C SER A 164 3.34 2.03 11.03
N ILE A 165 3.19 1.37 12.20
CA ILE A 165 2.34 1.84 13.30
C ILE A 165 2.78 3.23 13.78
N TYR A 166 4.08 3.42 13.96
CA TYR A 166 4.65 4.70 14.41
C TYR A 166 4.52 5.79 13.35
N SER A 167 4.70 5.45 12.06
CA SER A 167 4.47 6.39 10.96
C SER A 167 3.00 6.83 10.94
N GLU A 168 2.06 5.92 11.17
CA GLU A 168 0.63 6.24 11.23
C GLU A 168 0.26 7.07 12.46
N HIS A 169 0.78 6.76 13.64
CA HIS A 169 0.38 7.44 14.87
C HIS A 169 1.14 8.76 15.11
N PHE A 170 2.43 8.79 14.78
CA PHE A 170 3.33 9.90 15.11
C PHE A 170 3.76 10.68 13.86
N GLY A 171 3.65 10.10 12.67
CA GLY A 171 4.01 10.74 11.39
C GLY A 171 2.85 11.44 10.69
N LYS A 172 1.75 11.78 11.37
CA LYS A 172 0.61 12.54 10.80
C LYS A 172 0.92 14.02 10.53
N TYR A 173 2.15 14.31 10.10
CA TYR A 173 2.58 15.62 9.67
C TYR A 173 3.41 15.53 8.39
N GLY A 174 3.25 16.53 7.53
CA GLY A 174 4.05 16.64 6.31
C GLY A 174 5.43 17.25 6.56
N PRO A 175 6.27 17.30 5.51
CA PRO A 175 7.55 18.00 5.51
C PRO A 175 7.37 19.50 5.85
N ASP A 176 7.98 19.96 6.94
CA ASP A 176 7.98 21.37 7.32
C ASP A 176 9.24 21.80 8.08
N ILE A 177 9.30 23.05 8.54
CA ILE A 177 10.44 23.57 9.30
C ILE A 177 10.70 22.79 10.60
N LEU A 178 9.69 22.16 11.20
CA LEU A 178 9.81 21.41 12.44
C LEU A 178 10.32 19.99 12.22
N SER A 179 10.09 19.41 11.03
CA SER A 179 10.64 18.09 10.64
C SER A 179 11.95 18.18 9.84
N GLY A 180 12.44 19.40 9.58
CA GLY A 180 13.57 19.63 8.67
C GLY A 180 13.24 19.22 7.25
N PHE A 181 12.03 19.57 6.78
CA PHE A 181 11.50 19.33 5.44
C PHE A 181 11.57 17.86 5.00
N LYS A 182 11.24 16.96 5.92
CA LYS A 182 11.19 15.51 5.66
C LYS A 182 10.01 14.85 6.35
N GLU A 183 9.42 13.86 5.71
CA GLU A 183 8.45 12.98 6.36
C GLU A 183 9.15 12.09 7.38
N LEU A 184 8.47 11.77 8.47
CA LEU A 184 9.02 10.87 9.49
C LEU A 184 9.39 9.53 8.86
N ASN A 185 10.68 9.21 8.90
CA ASN A 185 11.20 7.93 8.48
C ASN A 185 11.63 7.15 9.73
N VAL A 186 10.70 6.35 10.25
CA VAL A 186 10.90 5.59 11.51
C VAL A 186 12.05 4.60 11.39
N ASN A 187 12.24 3.97 10.23
CA ASN A 187 13.38 3.08 10.00
C ASN A 187 14.72 3.84 10.19
N LYS A 188 14.90 4.99 9.53
CA LYS A 188 16.10 5.83 9.73
C LYS A 188 16.25 6.30 11.17
N LEU A 189 15.16 6.63 11.86
CA LEU A 189 15.21 6.99 13.27
C LEU A 189 15.71 5.84 14.13
N PHE A 190 15.16 4.63 13.95
CA PHE A 190 15.54 3.44 14.69
C PHE A 190 17.00 3.06 14.44
N GLN A 191 17.43 3.03 13.18
CA GLN A 191 18.82 2.73 12.85
C GLN A 191 19.79 3.81 13.37
N ALA A 192 19.39 5.09 13.41
CA ALA A 192 20.19 6.14 14.02
C ALA A 192 20.30 5.98 15.55
N ILE A 193 19.23 5.57 16.23
CA ILE A 193 19.25 5.28 17.67
C ILE A 193 20.22 4.12 17.95
N ILE A 194 20.04 2.98 17.27
CA ILE A 194 20.91 1.81 17.41
C ILE A 194 22.37 2.19 17.14
N PHE A 195 22.64 2.97 16.09
CA PHE A 195 23.98 3.45 15.76
C PHE A 195 24.64 4.24 16.89
N PHE A 196 23.91 5.14 17.56
CA PHE A 196 24.46 5.91 18.67
C PHE A 196 24.60 5.10 19.97
N CYS A 197 23.93 3.96 20.09
CA CYS A 197 24.02 3.08 21.26
C CYS A 197 25.16 2.06 21.19
N VAL A 198 25.87 1.92 20.05
CA VAL A 198 26.93 0.90 19.86
C VAL A 198 27.99 0.89 20.96
N ASP A 199 28.46 2.07 21.38
CA ASP A 199 29.49 2.20 22.41
C ASP A 199 28.92 2.47 23.82
N GLY A 200 27.60 2.34 24.00
CA GLY A 200 26.92 2.80 25.20
C GLY A 200 26.70 4.32 25.22
N VAL A 201 25.49 4.75 25.52
CA VAL A 201 25.14 6.18 25.54
C VAL A 201 24.09 6.52 26.59
N LEU A 202 24.37 7.56 27.38
CA LEU A 202 23.37 8.10 28.30
C LEU A 202 22.18 8.65 27.52
N LYS A 203 20.97 8.40 28.01
CA LYS A 203 19.70 8.89 27.44
C LYS A 203 19.74 10.36 27.01
N THR A 204 20.23 11.23 27.88
CA THR A 204 20.31 12.67 27.62
C THR A 204 21.30 13.01 26.51
N LYS A 205 22.40 12.25 26.40
CA LYS A 205 23.38 12.37 25.31
C LYS A 205 22.80 11.83 24.00
N LEU A 206 22.11 10.69 24.02
CA LEU A 206 21.45 10.10 22.86
C LEU A 206 20.46 11.08 22.21
N CYS A 207 19.55 11.67 22.98
CA CYS A 207 18.61 12.67 22.48
C CYS A 207 19.31 13.87 21.81
N LYS A 208 20.43 14.34 22.39
CA LYS A 208 21.23 15.44 21.82
C LYS A 208 21.93 15.00 20.53
N LEU A 209 22.47 13.79 20.47
CA LEU A 209 23.13 13.26 19.28
C LEU A 209 22.15 13.16 18.10
N LEU A 210 20.94 12.67 18.34
CA LEU A 210 19.87 12.63 17.34
C LEU A 210 19.54 14.04 16.81
N PHE A 211 19.29 14.98 17.74
CA PHE A 211 19.04 16.38 17.40
C PHE A 211 20.16 16.97 16.55
N TYR A 212 21.42 16.86 17.00
CA TYR A 212 22.55 17.41 16.26
C TYR A 212 22.77 16.72 14.91
N ALA A 213 22.50 15.42 14.80
CA ALA A 213 22.62 14.70 13.54
C ALA A 213 21.62 15.23 12.50
N ASP A 214 20.34 15.35 12.86
CA ASP A 214 19.31 15.90 11.98
C ASP A 214 19.59 17.36 11.60
N PHE A 215 19.94 18.21 12.56
CA PHE A 215 20.19 19.63 12.32
C PHE A 215 21.46 19.88 11.51
N LYS A 216 22.53 19.11 11.76
CA LYS A 216 23.76 19.18 10.96
C LYS A 216 23.50 18.72 9.52
N HIS A 217 22.71 17.66 9.35
CA HIS A 217 22.35 17.20 8.01
C HIS A 217 21.47 18.22 7.28
N TYR A 218 20.49 18.83 7.97
CA TYR A 218 19.67 19.90 7.44
C TYR A 218 20.52 21.11 7.01
N ARG A 219 21.45 21.56 7.85
CA ARG A 219 22.37 22.65 7.50
C ARG A 219 23.14 22.38 6.20
N ASN A 220 23.52 21.13 5.96
CA ASN A 220 24.36 20.76 4.81
C ASN A 220 23.56 20.39 3.56
N ASN A 221 22.30 19.95 3.72
CA ASN A 221 21.53 19.31 2.65
C ASN A 221 20.08 19.82 2.53
N ALA A 222 19.71 20.87 3.26
CA ALA A 222 18.35 21.44 3.34
C ALA A 222 17.23 20.42 3.69
N SER A 223 17.60 19.27 4.26
CA SER A 223 16.69 18.21 4.71
C SER A 223 17.26 17.50 5.93
N SER A 224 16.45 17.04 6.87
CA SER A 224 16.90 16.23 8.01
C SER A 224 17.21 14.78 7.60
N ILE A 225 17.77 13.99 8.52
CA ILE A 225 18.03 12.56 8.30
C ILE A 225 16.73 11.77 8.50
N THR A 226 16.05 12.00 9.62
CA THR A 226 14.97 11.14 10.11
C THR A 226 13.57 11.72 9.89
N GLY A 227 13.44 13.05 9.78
CA GLY A 227 12.13 13.71 9.74
C GLY A 227 11.42 13.79 11.10
N VAL A 228 12.05 13.33 12.20
CA VAL A 228 11.45 13.43 13.53
C VAL A 228 11.42 14.89 13.99
N ARG A 229 10.32 15.28 14.64
CA ARG A 229 10.21 16.58 15.31
C ARG A 229 10.85 16.52 16.69
N TYR A 230 11.26 17.67 17.19
CA TYR A 230 11.90 17.81 18.49
C TYR A 230 11.10 18.71 19.42
N VAL A 231 11.04 18.35 20.69
CA VAL A 231 10.45 19.16 21.76
C VAL A 231 11.51 19.56 22.78
N HIS A 232 11.32 20.69 23.44
CA HIS A 232 12.21 21.14 24.49
C HIS A 232 11.73 20.63 25.86
N LEU A 233 12.56 19.83 26.53
CA LEU A 233 12.39 19.45 27.92
C LEU A 233 13.51 20.06 28.78
N LYS A 234 13.40 19.98 30.11
CA LYS A 234 14.43 20.45 31.05
C LYS A 234 15.89 20.07 30.64
N PRO A 235 16.21 18.84 30.20
CA PRO A 235 17.57 18.47 29.80
C PRO A 235 18.00 18.94 28.40
N GLY A 236 17.12 19.59 27.63
CA GLY A 236 17.38 20.08 26.29
C GLY A 236 16.41 19.51 25.22
N PRO A 237 16.78 19.59 23.93
CA PRO A 237 15.96 19.05 22.86
C PRO A 237 15.94 17.53 22.91
N VAL A 238 14.76 16.95 22.72
CA VAL A 238 14.55 15.50 22.59
C VAL A 238 13.64 15.24 21.39
N PRO A 239 13.76 14.08 20.71
CA PRO A 239 12.76 13.67 19.76
C PRO A 239 11.38 13.69 20.41
N ASP A 240 10.37 14.23 19.73
CA ASP A 240 9.00 14.17 20.22
C ASP A 240 8.61 12.69 20.43
N ARG A 241 7.96 12.40 21.56
CA ARG A 241 7.56 11.03 21.95
C ARG A 241 8.71 10.01 22.04
N TYR A 242 9.95 10.44 22.31
CA TYR A 242 11.14 9.58 22.34
C TYR A 242 10.99 8.29 23.17
N GLY A 243 10.22 8.33 24.28
CA GLY A 243 10.04 7.18 25.17
C GLY A 243 9.42 5.97 24.47
N TYR A 244 8.50 6.20 23.52
CA TYR A 244 7.90 5.12 22.75
C TYR A 244 8.90 4.46 21.78
N TYR A 245 9.72 5.26 21.09
CA TYR A 245 10.75 4.73 20.20
C TYR A 245 11.77 3.88 20.97
N PHE A 246 12.21 4.35 22.14
CA PHE A 246 13.19 3.62 22.96
C PHE A 246 12.57 2.33 23.52
N ALA A 247 11.36 2.40 24.07
CA ALA A 247 10.68 1.22 24.60
C ALA A 247 10.41 0.15 23.52
N THR A 248 10.16 0.55 22.27
CA THR A 248 9.97 -0.39 21.16
C THR A 248 11.27 -1.08 20.79
N LEU A 249 12.35 -0.30 20.66
CA LEU A 249 13.66 -0.83 20.36
C LEU A 249 14.15 -1.79 21.45
N GLU A 250 13.80 -1.52 22.71
CA GLU A 250 14.16 -2.37 23.84
C GLU A 250 13.31 -3.64 23.93
N ASN A 251 11.98 -3.50 23.98
CA ASN A 251 11.10 -4.59 24.38
C ASN A 251 10.64 -5.46 23.20
N GLU A 252 10.38 -4.83 22.06
CA GLU A 252 9.77 -5.49 20.91
C GLU A 252 10.83 -5.92 19.90
N GLU A 253 11.70 -4.99 19.48
CA GLU A 253 12.77 -5.25 18.51
C GLU A 253 14.00 -5.91 19.16
N LYS A 254 14.13 -5.82 20.49
CA LYS A 254 15.31 -6.31 21.26
C LYS A 254 16.64 -5.88 20.64
N ALA A 255 16.66 -4.64 20.16
CA ALA A 255 17.76 -4.03 19.43
C ALA A 255 18.67 -3.20 20.35
N ILE A 256 18.16 -2.77 21.50
CA ILE A 256 18.89 -2.04 22.52
C ILE A 256 18.56 -2.56 23.92
N SER A 257 19.49 -2.41 24.84
CA SER A 257 19.32 -2.70 26.27
C SER A 257 19.60 -1.45 27.12
N VAL A 258 19.09 -1.43 28.36
CA VAL A 258 19.22 -0.29 29.27
C VAL A 258 19.80 -0.73 30.60
N ASP A 259 20.88 -0.07 31.01
CA ASP A 259 21.48 -0.21 32.34
C ASP A 259 21.26 1.07 33.16
N GLU A 260 20.93 0.91 34.44
CA GLU A 260 20.94 2.03 35.39
C GLU A 260 22.37 2.29 35.88
N VAL A 261 22.85 3.51 35.63
CA VAL A 261 24.16 3.98 36.10
C VAL A 261 23.96 4.96 37.25
N ASN A 262 24.55 4.65 38.39
CA ASN A 262 24.49 5.48 39.58
C ASN A 262 25.62 6.52 39.59
N TYR A 263 25.25 7.79 39.79
CA TYR A 263 26.14 8.95 39.91
C TYR A 263 26.03 9.61 41.30
N GLY A 264 25.90 8.79 42.34
CA GLY A 264 25.67 9.22 43.71
C GLY A 264 24.19 9.54 43.97
N GLU A 265 23.85 10.83 43.99
CA GLU A 265 22.48 11.31 44.24
C GLU A 265 21.56 11.21 43.00
N TYR A 266 22.13 10.86 41.85
CA TYR A 266 21.40 10.77 40.58
C TYR A 266 21.57 9.39 39.97
N THR A 267 20.54 8.92 39.28
CA THR A 267 20.60 7.75 38.40
C THR A 267 20.44 8.20 36.95
N GLY A 268 21.17 7.56 36.05
CA GLY A 268 21.08 7.77 34.62
C GLY A 268 20.80 6.45 33.91
N GLU A 269 20.06 6.51 32.81
CA GLU A 269 19.83 5.37 31.93
C GLU A 269 20.90 5.35 30.84
N MET A 270 21.69 4.28 30.77
CA MET A 270 22.69 4.01 29.74
C MET A 270 22.13 3.00 28.75
N TYR A 271 22.05 3.39 27.48
CA TYR A 271 21.54 2.54 26.41
C TYR A 271 22.70 1.88 25.65
N HIS A 272 22.58 0.59 25.38
CA HIS A 272 23.54 -0.21 24.62
C HIS A 272 22.86 -0.82 23.39
N ALA A 273 23.55 -0.94 22.27
CA ALA A 273 23.04 -1.64 21.11
C ALA A 273 23.31 -3.15 21.23
N ASP A 274 22.26 -3.96 21.11
CA ASP A 274 22.35 -5.43 21.12
C ASP A 274 22.50 -6.01 19.70
N ILE A 275 22.22 -5.19 18.68
CA ILE A 275 22.36 -5.54 17.27
C ILE A 275 23.20 -4.49 16.51
N LYS A 276 23.72 -4.88 15.35
CA LYS A 276 24.42 -3.94 14.46
C LYS A 276 23.40 -3.05 13.73
N PRO A 277 23.63 -1.73 13.64
CA PRO A 277 22.76 -0.85 12.86
C PRO A 277 22.84 -1.18 11.37
N ASP A 278 21.69 -1.24 10.70
CA ASP A 278 21.62 -1.27 9.24
C ASP A 278 21.85 0.14 8.69
N LEU A 279 22.99 0.31 8.00
CA LEU A 279 23.37 1.57 7.37
C LEU A 279 22.85 1.71 5.93
N SER A 280 22.24 0.67 5.36
CA SER A 280 21.70 0.68 4.00
C SER A 280 20.73 1.85 3.74
N PRO A 281 19.84 2.26 4.66
CA PRO A 281 18.92 3.37 4.43
C PRO A 281 19.61 4.74 4.27
N PHE A 282 20.87 4.87 4.71
CA PHE A 282 21.65 6.11 4.68
C PHE A 282 22.61 6.19 3.49
N SER A 283 22.71 5.15 2.66
CA SER A 283 23.67 5.09 1.54
C SER A 283 23.34 6.03 0.36
N ASN A 284 22.10 6.50 0.22
CA ASN A 284 21.66 7.34 -0.90
C ASN A 284 22.03 8.84 -0.80
N PHE A 285 22.73 9.28 0.24
CA PHE A 285 23.04 10.71 0.43
C PHE A 285 24.23 11.23 -0.41
N PHE A 286 24.96 10.37 -1.13
CA PHE A 286 26.18 10.76 -1.85
C PHE A 286 26.04 10.98 -3.37
N LYS A 287 24.85 10.81 -3.98
CA LYS A 287 24.72 10.86 -5.46
C LYS A 287 24.59 12.25 -6.11
N PHE A 288 24.55 13.34 -5.35
CA PHE A 288 24.35 14.69 -5.92
C PHE A 288 25.61 15.58 -6.01
N ARG A 289 26.79 15.07 -5.67
CA ARG A 289 27.99 15.92 -5.56
C ARG A 289 29.00 15.86 -6.72
N ASP A 290 28.82 14.97 -7.70
CA ASP A 290 29.79 14.76 -8.80
C ASP A 290 29.26 15.14 -10.20
N LYS A 291 28.31 16.08 -10.31
CA LYS A 291 27.86 16.57 -11.63
C LYS A 291 28.01 18.06 -11.91
N ASN A 292 28.64 18.83 -11.03
CA ASN A 292 28.90 20.25 -11.31
C ASN A 292 30.17 20.76 -10.60
N ILE A 293 31.35 20.24 -10.95
CA ILE A 293 32.61 21.00 -10.90
C ILE A 293 33.50 20.47 -12.04
N ASN A 294 33.64 21.31 -13.08
CA ASN A 294 34.51 21.23 -14.26
C ASN A 294 34.27 20.11 -15.28
#